data_AF-A0A1T5BQY3-F1
#
_entry.id   AF-A0A1T5BQY3-F1
#
_cell.length_a   1.000
_cell.length_b   1.000
_cell.length_c   1.000
_cell.angle_alpha   90.00
_cell.angle_beta   90.00
_cell.angle_gamma   90.00
#
_symmetry.space_group_name_H-M   'P 1'
#
loop_
_entity.id
_entity.type
_entity.pdbx_description
1 polymer ?
#
loop_
_entity_poly.entity_id
_entity_poly.type
_entity_poly.pdbx_seq_one_letter_code
_entity_poly.pdbx_strand_id
1 'polypeptide(L)'
;MVFLGTVLVAFLLEWYYLPLFLAPLILTVLAPFIDTPQGRKHGKLIYYTPLFITEKEKNGKIIMHGGTLFDYYYMIDRNWKGKQRIRFILNQYILGLIKLSESYSANEAEKITLEGTSYILNDRTAEKLGFSRKRTNLLQQFILTYNYLQILLANSLAKGKLSFPAIGRVSTFTAPLSAIKANKNYLRELAEKLED
;
A
#
# COMPACT_ATOMS: atom_id res chain seq x y z
N MET A 1 21.16 -1.09 15.43
CA MET A 1 22.16 -2.09 15.02
C MET A 1 22.69 -1.80 13.61
N VAL A 2 21.86 -1.70 12.57
CA VAL A 2 22.30 -1.43 11.18
C VAL A 2 23.05 -0.09 11.05
N PHE A 3 22.47 1.03 11.50
CA PHE A 3 23.13 2.34 11.42
C PHE A 3 24.47 2.39 12.16
N LEU A 4 24.55 1.79 13.35
CA LEU A 4 25.79 1.73 14.14
C LEU A 4 26.87 0.90 13.41
N GLY A 5 26.49 -0.21 12.78
CA GLY A 5 27.38 -1.00 11.94
C GLY A 5 27.85 -0.22 10.70
N THR A 6 26.98 0.55 10.07
CA THR A 6 27.33 1.43 8.94
C THR A 6 28.32 2.52 9.34
N VAL A 7 28.12 3.15 10.50
CA VAL A 7 29.06 4.14 11.06
C VAL A 7 30.43 3.51 11.35
N LEU A 8 30.44 2.30 11.93
CA LEU A 8 31.68 1.60 12.26
C LEU A 8 32.46 1.18 11.00
N VAL A 9 31.79 0.66 9.98
CA VAL A 9 32.40 0.34 8.68
C VAL A 9 32.91 1.60 7.98
N ALA A 10 32.13 2.69 8.00
CA ALA A 10 32.54 3.97 7.43
C ALA A 10 33.78 4.54 8.12
N PHE A 11 33.88 4.40 9.44
CA PHE A 11 35.05 4.81 10.21
C PHE A 11 36.29 3.97 9.87
N LEU A 12 36.16 2.64 9.78
CA LEU A 12 37.25 1.74 9.41
C LEU A 12 37.76 1.95 7.98
N LEU A 13 36.90 2.41 7.07
CA LEU A 13 37.23 2.67 5.66
C LEU A 13 37.55 4.14 5.38
N GLU A 14 37.63 4.99 6.41
CA GLU A 14 37.85 6.44 6.31
C GLU A 14 36.78 7.18 5.46
N TRP A 15 35.60 6.59 5.30
CA TRP A 15 34.47 7.15 4.56
C TRP A 15 33.53 7.95 5.47
N TYR A 16 34.06 8.96 6.15
CA TYR A 16 33.35 9.68 7.23
C TYR A 16 32.02 10.33 6.79
N TYR A 17 31.86 10.67 5.52
CA TYR A 17 30.62 11.24 4.98
C TYR A 17 29.56 10.19 4.59
N LEU A 18 29.91 8.90 4.51
CA LEU A 18 28.99 7.84 4.10
C LEU A 18 27.72 7.78 4.97
N PRO A 19 27.80 7.87 6.32
CA PRO A 19 26.60 7.88 7.15
C PRO A 19 25.66 9.06 6.87
N LEU A 20 26.20 10.23 6.50
CA LEU A 20 25.41 11.41 6.15
C LEU A 20 24.56 11.15 4.90
N PHE A 21 25.12 10.47 3.89
CA PHE A 21 24.39 10.11 2.67
C PHE A 21 23.42 8.94 2.86
N LEU A 22 23.75 7.98 3.73
CA LEU A 22 22.89 6.82 3.98
C LEU A 22 21.76 7.08 4.98
N ALA A 23 21.91 8.05 5.89
CA ALA A 23 20.90 8.34 6.91
C ALA A 23 19.51 8.61 6.31
N PRO A 24 19.33 9.46 5.28
CA PRO A 24 18.02 9.67 4.67
C PRO A 24 17.40 8.37 4.12
N LEU A 25 18.19 7.52 3.46
CA LEU A 25 17.72 6.24 2.92
C LEU A 25 17.25 5.32 4.05
N ILE A 26 18.02 5.20 5.12
CA ILE A 26 17.66 4.39 6.29
C ILE A 26 16.38 4.94 6.93
N LEU A 27 16.25 6.26 7.08
CA LEU A 27 15.06 6.89 7.65
C LEU A 27 13.81 6.60 6.82
N THR A 28 13.88 6.61 5.49
CA THR A 28 12.70 6.27 4.65
C THR A 28 12.23 4.82 4.84
N VAL A 29 13.14 3.89 5.14
CA VAL A 29 12.80 2.48 5.40
C VAL A 29 12.21 2.30 6.80
N LEU A 30 12.70 3.07 7.78
CA LEU A 30 12.25 3.00 9.17
C LEU A 30 10.96 3.77 9.42
N ALA A 31 10.70 4.85 8.67
CA ALA A 31 9.55 5.73 8.85
C ALA A 31 8.21 4.96 8.95
N PRO A 32 7.89 3.97 8.09
CA PRO A 32 6.62 3.23 8.17
C PRO A 32 6.45 2.45 9.47
N PHE A 33 7.53 2.04 10.13
CA PHE A 33 7.49 1.32 11.41
C PHE A 33 7.12 2.23 12.59
N ILE A 34 7.15 3.55 12.39
CA ILE A 34 6.78 4.56 13.39
C ILE A 34 5.49 5.26 12.95
N ASP A 35 5.46 5.75 11.72
CA ASP A 35 4.39 6.59 11.18
C ASP A 35 3.08 5.82 11.01
N THR A 36 3.13 4.54 10.64
CA THR A 36 1.90 3.75 10.43
C THR A 36 1.20 3.44 11.76
N PRO A 37 1.89 2.90 12.79
CA PRO A 37 1.29 2.76 14.12
C PRO A 37 0.82 4.07 14.72
N GLN A 38 1.59 5.16 14.59
CA GLN A 38 1.18 6.47 15.06
C GLN A 38 -0.03 7.01 14.29
N GLY A 39 -0.07 6.86 12.97
CA GLY A 39 -1.18 7.28 12.12
C GLY A 39 -2.47 6.57 12.50
N ARG A 40 -2.40 5.27 12.80
CA ARG A 40 -3.52 4.51 13.36
C ARG A 40 -3.94 5.01 14.73
N LYS A 41 -2.98 5.21 15.65
CA LYS A 41 -3.25 5.69 17.02
C LYS A 41 -3.97 7.04 17.04
N HIS A 42 -3.63 7.94 16.12
CA HIS A 42 -4.24 9.26 16.01
C HIS A 42 -5.50 9.30 15.12
N GLY A 43 -5.96 8.15 14.61
CA GLY A 43 -7.15 8.07 13.75
C GLY A 43 -6.97 8.69 12.36
N LYS A 44 -5.72 8.97 11.94
CA LYS A 44 -5.40 9.42 10.58
C LYS A 44 -5.48 8.27 9.57
N LEU A 45 -5.15 7.06 10.02
CA LEU A 45 -5.22 5.82 9.24
C LEU A 45 -6.27 4.87 9.84
N ILE A 46 -7.13 4.34 9.00
CA ILE A 46 -8.19 3.40 9.34
C ILE A 46 -7.88 2.07 8.68
N TYR A 47 -7.77 1.00 9.48
CA TYR A 47 -7.54 -0.36 8.99
C TYR A 47 -8.87 -1.09 8.82
N TYR A 48 -9.16 -1.55 7.61
CA TYR A 48 -10.27 -2.48 7.37
C TYR A 48 -9.77 -3.94 7.33
N THR A 49 -8.56 -4.13 6.81
CA THR A 49 -7.79 -5.38 6.93
C THR A 49 -6.31 -5.02 7.14
N PRO A 50 -5.45 -5.95 7.59
CA PRO A 50 -4.03 -5.68 7.79
C PRO A 50 -3.28 -5.10 6.57
N LEU A 51 -3.74 -5.38 5.34
CA LEU A 51 -3.09 -4.86 4.12
C LEU A 51 -3.98 -3.91 3.31
N PHE A 52 -5.08 -3.41 3.89
CA PHE A 52 -5.93 -2.40 3.30
C PHE A 52 -6.24 -1.31 4.32
N ILE A 53 -5.72 -0.12 4.05
CA ILE A 53 -5.75 1.03 4.95
C ILE A 53 -6.38 2.19 4.19
N THR A 54 -7.15 3.04 4.86
CA THR A 54 -7.59 4.31 4.29
C THR A 54 -7.18 5.47 5.17
N GLU A 55 -7.10 6.65 4.56
CA GLU A 55 -7.19 7.89 5.32
C GLU A 55 -8.64 8.12 5.79
N LYS A 56 -8.79 8.96 6.80
CA LYS A 56 -10.12 9.45 7.19
C LYS A 56 -10.76 10.20 6.02
N GLU A 57 -12.06 9.99 5.83
CA GLU A 57 -12.85 10.72 4.84
C GLU A 57 -12.67 12.24 5.01
N LYS A 58 -12.44 12.92 3.88
CA LYS A 58 -12.31 14.37 3.82
C LYS A 58 -12.95 14.90 2.54
N ASN A 59 -14.02 15.68 2.69
CA ASN A 59 -14.74 16.36 1.59
C ASN A 59 -15.28 15.40 0.52
N GLY A 60 -15.95 14.33 0.92
CA GLY A 60 -16.48 13.30 0.04
C GLY A 60 -15.41 12.41 -0.59
N LYS A 61 -14.18 12.40 -0.06
CA LYS A 61 -13.07 11.62 -0.62
C LYS A 61 -12.41 10.75 0.44
N ILE A 62 -12.17 9.48 0.09
CA ILE A 62 -11.38 8.53 0.88
C ILE A 62 -10.18 8.11 0.05
N ILE A 63 -8.98 8.34 0.58
CA ILE A 63 -7.74 7.86 -0.02
C ILE A 63 -7.44 6.47 0.52
N MET A 64 -7.31 5.51 -0.37
CA MET A 64 -7.00 4.12 -0.05
C MET A 64 -5.53 3.84 -0.31
N HIS A 65 -4.95 3.05 0.58
CA HIS A 65 -3.56 2.61 0.55
C HIS A 65 -3.52 1.10 0.74
N GLY A 66 -2.48 0.49 0.15
CA GLY A 66 -2.06 -0.82 0.63
C GLY A 66 -1.50 -0.76 2.02
N GLY A 67 -1.24 -1.94 2.58
CA GLY A 67 -0.31 -2.06 3.69
C GLY A 67 1.01 -1.34 3.38
N THR A 68 1.61 -0.78 4.41
CA THR A 68 2.93 -0.15 4.35
C THR A 68 4.02 -1.21 4.46
N LEU A 69 5.29 -0.81 4.37
CA LEU A 69 6.41 -1.73 4.60
C LEU A 69 6.33 -2.41 5.98
N PHE A 70 5.82 -1.71 6.99
CA PHE A 70 5.56 -2.28 8.32
C PHE A 70 4.56 -3.44 8.21
N ASP A 71 3.42 -3.22 7.57
CA ASP A 71 2.37 -4.25 7.46
C ASP A 71 2.84 -5.45 6.64
N TYR A 72 3.53 -5.22 5.52
CA TYR A 72 4.09 -6.29 4.68
C TYR A 72 5.11 -7.13 5.44
N TYR A 73 5.95 -6.49 6.27
CA TYR A 73 6.98 -7.18 7.05
C TYR A 73 6.38 -8.13 8.09
N TYR A 74 5.29 -7.74 8.76
CA TYR A 74 4.66 -8.53 9.82
C TYR A 74 3.59 -9.51 9.32
N MET A 75 2.88 -9.18 8.23
CA MET A 75 1.72 -9.96 7.79
C MET A 75 2.04 -11.02 6.74
N ILE A 76 3.16 -10.90 6.01
CA ILE A 76 3.51 -11.85 4.96
C ILE A 76 4.39 -12.97 5.53
N ASP A 77 3.89 -14.20 5.45
CA ASP A 77 4.69 -15.38 5.80
C ASP A 77 5.87 -15.55 4.83
N ARG A 78 7.07 -15.69 5.40
CA ARG A 78 8.32 -15.87 4.65
C ARG A 78 8.41 -17.25 4.01
N ASN A 79 7.69 -18.23 4.51
CA ASN A 79 7.65 -19.59 3.97
C ASN A 79 6.76 -19.69 2.71
N TRP A 80 5.87 -18.72 2.49
CA TRP A 80 5.01 -18.69 1.31
C TRP A 80 5.79 -18.40 0.02
N LYS A 81 5.39 -19.08 -1.06
CA LYS A 81 5.84 -18.77 -2.43
C LYS A 81 5.25 -17.44 -2.88
N GLY A 82 5.91 -16.75 -3.82
CA GLY A 82 5.47 -15.45 -4.32
C GLY A 82 4.01 -15.40 -4.78
N LYS A 83 3.50 -16.47 -5.41
CA LYS A 83 2.08 -16.56 -5.82
C LYS A 83 1.12 -16.54 -4.62
N GLN A 84 1.44 -17.26 -3.54
CA GLN A 84 0.63 -17.30 -2.32
C GLN A 84 0.60 -15.92 -1.64
N ARG A 85 1.76 -15.25 -1.56
CA ARG A 85 1.86 -13.89 -1.02
C ARG A 85 1.00 -12.89 -1.79
N ILE A 86 1.06 -12.90 -3.12
CA ILE A 86 0.24 -12.02 -3.96
C ILE A 86 -1.26 -12.33 -3.81
N ARG A 87 -1.66 -13.62 -3.75
CA ARG A 87 -3.06 -14.02 -3.50
C ARG A 87 -3.55 -13.50 -2.16
N PHE A 88 -2.76 -13.69 -1.09
CA PHE A 88 -3.06 -13.15 0.23
C PHE A 88 -3.22 -11.63 0.21
N ILE A 89 -2.27 -10.89 -0.37
CA ILE A 89 -2.36 -9.43 -0.50
C ILE A 89 -3.66 -9.03 -1.20
N LEU A 90 -3.96 -9.62 -2.37
CA LEU A 90 -5.18 -9.30 -3.13
C LEU A 90 -6.45 -9.62 -2.34
N ASN A 91 -6.49 -10.76 -1.65
CA ASN A 91 -7.60 -11.13 -0.77
C ASN A 91 -7.82 -10.06 0.33
N GLN A 92 -6.75 -9.64 1.01
CA GLN A 92 -6.84 -8.60 2.05
C GLN A 92 -7.33 -7.26 1.49
N TYR A 93 -6.92 -6.88 0.28
CA TYR A 93 -7.45 -5.68 -0.40
C TYR A 93 -8.94 -5.79 -0.69
N ILE A 94 -9.40 -6.92 -1.22
CA ILE A 94 -10.81 -7.12 -1.57
C ILE A 94 -11.69 -7.18 -0.31
N LEU A 95 -11.27 -7.91 0.72
CA LEU A 95 -11.94 -7.91 2.02
C LEU A 95 -11.97 -6.52 2.66
N GLY A 96 -10.89 -5.74 2.49
CA GLY A 96 -10.83 -4.34 2.91
C GLY A 96 -11.85 -3.46 2.20
N LEU A 97 -11.97 -3.59 0.88
CA LEU A 97 -12.99 -2.88 0.09
C LEU A 97 -14.42 -3.24 0.53
N ILE A 98 -14.69 -4.52 0.79
CA ILE A 98 -15.99 -4.98 1.28
C ILE A 98 -16.31 -4.32 2.62
N LYS A 99 -15.41 -4.43 3.60
CA LYS A 99 -15.59 -3.85 4.94
C LYS A 99 -15.74 -2.32 4.89
N LEU A 100 -14.95 -1.66 4.05
CA LEU A 100 -15.09 -0.21 3.80
C LEU A 100 -16.50 0.11 3.29
N SER A 101 -17.00 -0.62 2.28
CA SER A 101 -18.35 -0.40 1.74
C SER A 101 -19.49 -0.70 2.73
N GLU A 102 -19.25 -1.58 3.69
CA GLU A 102 -20.19 -1.92 4.77
C GLU A 102 -20.23 -0.84 5.86
N SER A 103 -19.17 -0.04 5.99
CA SER A 103 -19.04 0.98 7.03
C SER A 103 -19.82 2.27 6.75
N TYR A 104 -20.44 2.38 5.57
CA TYR A 104 -21.21 3.54 5.13
C TYR A 104 -22.61 3.11 4.68
N SER A 105 -23.63 3.92 4.97
CA SER A 105 -24.97 3.72 4.43
C SER A 105 -25.02 3.93 2.91
N ALA A 106 -26.12 3.55 2.25
CA ALA A 106 -26.27 3.75 0.80
C ALA A 106 -26.19 5.25 0.43
N ASN A 107 -26.90 6.10 1.17
CA ASN A 107 -26.94 7.55 0.93
C ASN A 107 -25.58 8.24 1.17
N GLU A 108 -24.77 7.73 2.11
CA GLU A 108 -23.41 8.23 2.31
C GLU A 108 -22.47 7.77 1.20
N ALA A 109 -22.57 6.51 0.78
CA ALA A 109 -21.72 5.93 -0.26
C ALA A 109 -21.86 6.63 -1.62
N GLU A 110 -23.02 7.20 -1.93
CA GLU A 110 -23.24 8.01 -3.14
C GLU A 110 -22.43 9.32 -3.15
N LYS A 111 -22.10 9.85 -1.98
CA LYS A 111 -21.37 11.12 -1.83
C LYS A 111 -19.86 10.92 -1.73
N ILE A 112 -19.39 9.67 -1.66
CA ILE A 112 -17.99 9.34 -1.38
C ILE A 112 -17.32 8.78 -2.63
N THR A 113 -16.18 9.37 -2.96
CA THR A 113 -15.25 8.87 -3.99
C THR A 113 -14.03 8.24 -3.34
N LEU A 114 -13.70 7.03 -3.77
CA LEU A 114 -12.48 6.33 -3.43
C LEU A 114 -11.39 6.71 -4.42
N GLU A 115 -10.19 7.01 -3.92
CA GLU A 115 -9.00 7.19 -4.76
C GLU A 115 -7.86 6.33 -4.21
N GLY A 116 -7.22 5.55 -5.08
CA GLY A 116 -6.10 4.70 -4.70
C GLY A 116 -5.01 4.72 -5.74
N THR A 117 -3.77 4.59 -5.29
CA THR A 117 -2.61 4.43 -6.18
C THR A 117 -2.10 3.02 -6.05
N SER A 118 -2.00 2.29 -7.16
CA SER A 118 -1.53 0.91 -7.10
C SER A 118 -0.45 0.63 -8.14
N TYR A 119 0.56 -0.12 -7.70
CA TYR A 119 1.57 -0.77 -8.53
C TYR A 119 1.31 -2.28 -8.67
N ILE A 120 0.29 -2.80 -7.97
CA ILE A 120 -0.08 -4.22 -7.95
C ILE A 120 -1.29 -4.48 -8.87
N LEU A 121 -2.26 -3.56 -8.88
CA LEU A 121 -3.44 -3.66 -9.73
C LEU A 121 -3.13 -3.16 -11.14
N ASN A 122 -3.54 -3.93 -12.14
CA ASN A 122 -3.58 -3.49 -13.52
C ASN A 122 -4.96 -2.91 -13.86
N ASP A 123 -5.05 -2.21 -15.00
CA ASP A 123 -6.27 -1.53 -15.45
C ASP A 123 -7.47 -2.48 -15.52
N ARG A 124 -7.29 -3.68 -16.09
CA ARG A 124 -8.36 -4.69 -16.22
C ARG A 124 -8.90 -5.15 -14.87
N THR A 125 -8.03 -5.37 -13.89
CA THR A 125 -8.46 -5.77 -12.54
C THR A 125 -9.14 -4.61 -11.84
N ALA A 126 -8.63 -3.38 -11.98
CA ALA A 126 -9.25 -2.20 -11.39
C ALA A 126 -10.67 -1.97 -11.92
N GLU A 127 -10.87 -2.08 -13.24
CA GLU A 127 -12.18 -1.95 -13.89
C GLU A 127 -13.18 -2.99 -13.36
N LYS A 128 -12.76 -4.26 -13.23
CA LYS A 128 -13.61 -5.31 -12.65
C LYS A 128 -14.00 -5.04 -11.19
N LEU A 129 -13.17 -4.31 -10.46
CA LEU A 129 -13.45 -3.92 -9.08
C LEU A 129 -14.32 -2.65 -9.00
N GLY A 130 -14.68 -2.03 -10.13
CA GLY A 130 -15.49 -0.80 -10.18
C GLY A 130 -14.67 0.49 -10.25
N PHE A 131 -13.36 0.40 -10.49
CA PHE A 131 -12.48 1.56 -10.61
C PHE A 131 -12.24 1.98 -12.05
N SER A 132 -12.08 3.28 -12.25
CA SER A 132 -11.64 3.88 -13.50
C SER A 132 -10.24 4.47 -13.32
N ARG A 133 -9.44 4.45 -14.40
CA ARG A 133 -8.08 5.00 -14.38
C ARG A 133 -8.11 6.53 -14.45
N LYS A 134 -7.27 7.16 -13.63
CA LYS A 134 -7.00 8.59 -13.62
C LYS A 134 -5.52 8.82 -13.90
N ARG A 135 -5.19 9.93 -14.59
CA ARG A 135 -3.78 10.30 -14.80
C ARG A 135 -3.09 10.58 -13.46
N THR A 136 -1.93 9.96 -13.27
CA THR A 136 -1.03 10.22 -12.16
C THR A 136 -0.39 11.60 -12.33
N ASN A 137 -0.42 12.43 -11.28
CA ASN A 137 0.16 13.78 -11.32
C ASN A 137 1.69 13.73 -11.08
N LEU A 138 2.44 14.73 -11.56
CA LEU A 138 3.88 14.87 -11.38
C LEU A 138 4.31 14.87 -9.91
N LEU A 139 3.54 15.52 -9.03
CA LEU A 139 3.82 15.50 -7.58
C LEU A 139 3.77 14.07 -7.02
N GLN A 140 2.83 13.27 -7.50
CA GLN A 140 2.69 11.87 -7.10
C GLN A 140 3.87 11.03 -7.61
N GLN A 141 4.37 11.29 -8.82
CA GLN A 141 5.58 10.66 -9.33
C GLN A 141 6.83 11.01 -8.50
N PHE A 142 6.95 12.27 -8.05
CA PHE A 142 8.03 12.69 -7.17
C PHE A 142 7.97 11.97 -5.82
N ILE A 143 6.79 11.92 -5.18
CA ILE A 143 6.58 11.20 -3.92
C ILE A 143 6.93 9.72 -4.07
N LEU A 144 6.52 9.08 -5.17
CA LEU A 144 6.85 7.68 -5.43
C LEU A 144 8.35 7.47 -5.63
N THR A 145 9.04 8.41 -6.29
CA THR A 145 10.50 8.37 -6.47
C THR A 145 11.23 8.52 -5.14
N TYR A 146 10.80 9.44 -4.29
CA TYR A 146 11.37 9.61 -2.94
C TYR A 146 11.19 8.33 -2.09
N ASN A 147 10.04 7.67 -2.22
CA ASN A 147 9.75 6.41 -1.53
C ASN A 147 10.19 5.15 -2.31
N TYR A 148 11.05 5.29 -3.32
CA TYR A 148 11.43 4.18 -4.21
C TYR A 148 11.95 2.97 -3.42
N LEU A 149 12.85 3.19 -2.46
CA LEU A 149 13.46 2.13 -1.67
C LEU A 149 12.40 1.38 -0.83
N GLN A 150 11.49 2.12 -0.19
CA GLN A 150 10.39 1.55 0.56
C GLN A 150 9.48 0.69 -0.33
N ILE A 151 9.11 1.18 -1.51
CA ILE A 151 8.27 0.47 -2.48
C ILE A 151 8.99 -0.78 -3.00
N LEU A 152 10.29 -0.67 -3.29
CA LEU A 152 11.12 -1.81 -3.71
C LEU A 152 11.12 -2.91 -2.65
N LEU A 153 11.31 -2.57 -1.38
CA LEU A 153 11.30 -3.53 -0.29
C LEU A 153 9.91 -4.18 -0.13
N ALA A 154 8.84 -3.38 -0.10
CA ALA A 154 7.48 -3.90 0.00
C ALA A 154 7.12 -4.83 -1.18
N ASN A 155 7.45 -4.42 -2.41
CA ASN A 155 7.24 -5.22 -3.62
C ASN A 155 8.09 -6.50 -3.63
N SER A 156 9.30 -6.44 -3.07
CA SER A 156 10.18 -7.60 -2.95
C SER A 156 9.64 -8.61 -1.93
N LEU A 157 9.13 -8.13 -0.79
CA LEU A 157 8.41 -8.96 0.18
C LEU A 157 7.16 -9.58 -0.45
N ALA A 158 6.37 -8.79 -1.16
CA ALA A 158 5.16 -9.22 -1.84
C ALA A 158 5.42 -10.36 -2.84
N LYS A 159 6.52 -10.30 -3.58
CA LYS A 159 6.85 -11.29 -4.61
C LYS A 159 7.77 -12.40 -4.14
N GLY A 160 8.36 -12.27 -2.95
CA GLY A 160 9.37 -13.21 -2.43
C GLY A 160 10.69 -13.21 -3.20
N LYS A 161 10.98 -12.14 -3.95
CA LYS A 161 12.23 -11.94 -4.68
C LYS A 161 12.49 -10.46 -4.87
N LEU A 162 13.75 -10.07 -5.07
CA LEU A 162 14.09 -8.69 -5.39
C LEU A 162 13.30 -8.23 -6.63
N SER A 163 12.51 -7.17 -6.47
CA SER A 163 11.58 -6.70 -7.50
C SER A 163 11.53 -5.17 -7.56
N PHE A 164 12.15 -4.65 -8.61
CA PHE A 164 12.20 -3.21 -8.88
C PHE A 164 10.82 -2.70 -9.35
N PRO A 165 10.24 -1.70 -8.66
CA PRO A 165 8.95 -1.14 -9.04
C PRO A 165 9.09 -0.29 -10.31
N ALA A 166 8.16 -0.47 -11.25
CA ALA A 166 8.09 0.36 -12.45
C ALA A 166 7.27 1.63 -12.17
N ILE A 167 7.86 2.60 -11.47
CA ILE A 167 7.17 3.80 -10.97
C ILE A 167 6.51 4.61 -12.11
N GLY A 168 7.14 4.65 -13.29
CA GLY A 168 6.57 5.33 -14.47
C GLY A 168 5.27 4.71 -15.01
N ARG A 169 4.89 3.51 -14.57
CA ARG A 169 3.64 2.82 -14.96
C ARG A 169 2.57 2.82 -13.85
N VAL A 170 2.85 3.48 -12.73
CA VAL A 170 1.88 3.58 -11.64
C VAL A 170 0.66 4.34 -12.13
N SER A 171 -0.50 3.82 -11.78
CA SER A 171 -1.79 4.40 -12.16
C SER A 171 -2.58 4.73 -10.91
N THR A 172 -3.25 5.88 -10.97
CA THR A 172 -4.23 6.28 -9.97
C THR A 172 -5.59 5.77 -10.42
N PHE A 173 -6.35 5.20 -9.50
CA PHE A 173 -7.66 4.64 -9.75
C PHE A 173 -8.70 5.34 -8.89
N THR A 174 -9.90 5.54 -9.43
CA THR A 174 -11.00 6.20 -8.74
C THR A 174 -12.31 5.45 -8.95
N ALA A 175 -13.13 5.37 -7.90
CA ALA A 175 -14.46 4.75 -7.95
C ALA A 175 -15.41 5.47 -6.99
N PRO A 176 -16.70 5.65 -7.34
CA PRO A 176 -17.69 5.99 -6.33
C PRO A 176 -17.85 4.80 -5.37
N LEU A 177 -17.97 5.06 -4.07
CA LEU A 177 -18.12 4.00 -3.06
C LEU A 177 -19.40 3.20 -3.28
N SER A 178 -20.45 3.83 -3.81
CA SER A 178 -21.69 3.17 -4.23
C SER A 178 -21.47 2.05 -5.28
N ALA A 179 -20.55 2.23 -6.23
CA ALA A 179 -20.24 1.19 -7.23
C ALA A 179 -19.57 -0.02 -6.58
N ILE A 180 -18.67 0.20 -5.61
CA ILE A 180 -18.05 -0.89 -4.83
C ILE A 180 -19.12 -1.64 -4.04
N LYS A 181 -20.03 -0.89 -3.40
CA LYS A 181 -21.13 -1.46 -2.61
C LYS A 181 -22.09 -2.28 -3.48
N ALA A 182 -22.40 -1.84 -4.69
CA ALA A 182 -23.24 -2.56 -5.64
C ALA A 182 -22.58 -3.88 -6.11
N ASN A 183 -21.25 -3.88 -6.29
CA ASN A 183 -20.48 -5.05 -6.72
C ASN A 183 -20.09 -6.01 -5.57
N LYS A 184 -20.63 -5.81 -4.37
CA LYS A 184 -20.23 -6.54 -3.16
C LYS A 184 -20.28 -8.06 -3.28
N ASN A 185 -21.29 -8.62 -3.94
CA ASN A 185 -21.41 -10.07 -4.11
C ASN A 185 -20.27 -10.64 -4.95
N TYR A 186 -19.95 -9.99 -6.08
CA TYR A 186 -18.79 -10.34 -6.89
C TYR A 186 -17.47 -10.24 -6.11
N LEU A 187 -17.32 -9.19 -5.28
CA LEU A 187 -16.13 -9.04 -4.43
C LEU A 187 -16.00 -10.19 -3.42
N ARG A 188 -17.11 -10.65 -2.82
CA ARG A 188 -17.11 -11.78 -1.89
C ARG A 188 -16.68 -13.08 -2.58
N GLU A 189 -17.28 -13.41 -3.71
CA GLU A 189 -16.89 -14.58 -4.50
C GLU A 189 -15.41 -14.53 -4.95
N LEU A 190 -14.92 -13.34 -5.28
CA LEU A 190 -13.51 -13.16 -5.65
C LEU A 190 -12.59 -13.33 -4.45
N ALA A 191 -12.99 -12.87 -3.25
CA ALA A 191 -12.22 -13.05 -2.03
C ALA A 191 -12.09 -14.54 -1.67
N GLU A 192 -13.19 -15.29 -1.73
CA GLU A 192 -13.23 -16.75 -1.48
C GLU A 192 -12.27 -17.49 -2.43
N LYS A 193 -12.32 -17.18 -3.74
CA LYS A 193 -11.41 -17.76 -4.74
C LYS A 193 -9.92 -17.47 -4.52
N LEU A 194 -9.59 -16.50 -3.67
CA LEU A 194 -8.21 -16.11 -3.35
C LEU A 194 -7.72 -16.66 -2.00
N GLU A 195 -8.61 -17.28 -1.21
CA GLU A 195 -8.28 -17.90 0.08
C GLU A 195 -7.59 -19.26 -0.11
N ASP A 196 -7.90 -19.96 -1.20
CA ASP A 196 -7.25 -21.21 -1.68
C ASP A 196 -5.87 -20.98 -2.34
#